data_AF-A0A3N7ARS6-F1
#
_entry.id   AF-A0A3N7ARS6-F1
#
_cell.length_a   1.000
_cell.length_b   1.000
_cell.length_c   1.000
_cell.angle_alpha   90.00
_cell.angle_beta   90.00
_cell.angle_gamma   90.00
#
_symmetry.space_group_name_H-M   'P 1'
#
loop_
_entity.id
_entity.type
_entity.pdbx_description
1 polymer ?
#
loop_
_entity_poly.entity_id
_entity_poly.type
_entity_poly.pdbx_seq_one_letter_code
_entity_poly.pdbx_strand_id
1 'polypeptide(L)'
;MLTERELESCYLGQFIPVHYHHNMLMDNRRMSGFKAAITHLVAPGAKVLELGGGTGVLSWFAAAKAEKVWCVEYNPDLVAEAKRFLAQNVNGDRVEVIQGDAFEYLPPEPVDVVICEMIHVAMLREKQVQVIESFKQRYLEKFGGPLPLFIPEAMIMAVQPLQQDYCFEGYNAPIVQFQEPTFIQSGSVELAQPSVYSLLDFTQAVPAQIAWQGVFAIEHDGTVNALRFVTKNILAVVMEQSTTVDWLNHYLVLPLAEPVSVQKGDQLYVSLEYKAGGSIPSLQASLRAQHLHVVEAEWATQTRHVAAYA
;
A
#
# COMPACT_ATOMS: atom_id res chain seq x y z
N MET A 1 3.87 29.92 5.66
CA MET A 1 3.32 29.35 4.42
C MET A 1 3.92 27.98 4.28
N LEU A 2 3.10 26.95 4.06
CA LEU A 2 3.62 25.59 3.82
C LEU A 2 4.39 25.60 2.49
N THR A 3 5.52 24.92 2.45
CA THR A 3 6.29 24.64 1.23
C THR A 3 5.47 23.77 0.28
N GLU A 4 5.81 23.77 -1.01
CA GLU A 4 5.16 22.94 -2.02
C GLU A 4 5.22 21.44 -1.65
N ARG A 5 6.34 21.00 -1.07
CA ARG A 5 6.51 19.66 -0.51
C ARG A 5 5.56 19.39 0.66
N GLU A 6 5.43 20.31 1.62
CA GLU A 6 4.49 20.16 2.74
C GLU A 6 3.03 20.17 2.27
N LEU A 7 2.69 20.97 1.26
CA LEU A 7 1.37 20.96 0.63
C LEU A 7 1.12 19.61 -0.04
N GLU A 8 2.04 19.13 -0.87
CA GLU A 8 1.94 17.81 -1.52
C GLU A 8 1.85 16.68 -0.49
N SER A 9 2.63 16.74 0.59
CA SER A 9 2.54 15.80 1.72
C SER A 9 1.17 15.82 2.39
N CYS A 10 0.59 17.00 2.63
CA CYS A 10 -0.77 17.12 3.13
C CYS A 10 -1.81 16.55 2.15
N TYR A 11 -1.67 16.83 0.85
CA TYR A 11 -2.58 16.34 -0.19
C TYR A 11 -2.50 14.82 -0.36
N LEU A 12 -1.30 14.25 -0.28
CA LEU A 12 -1.10 12.81 -0.35
C LEU A 12 -1.37 12.11 0.98
N GLY A 13 -1.66 12.82 2.06
CA GLY A 13 -1.94 12.20 3.37
C GLY A 13 -0.70 11.69 4.09
N GLN A 14 0.50 12.19 3.75
CA GLN A 14 1.73 11.92 4.51
C GLN A 14 1.74 12.64 5.86
N PHE A 15 0.92 13.68 6.01
CA PHE A 15 0.65 14.31 7.30
C PHE A 15 -0.74 13.88 7.77
N ILE A 16 -0.79 12.97 8.74
CA ILE A 16 -2.04 12.44 9.29
C ILE A 16 -2.28 13.06 10.68
N PRO A 17 -3.32 13.89 10.86
CA PRO A 17 -3.67 14.44 12.17
C PRO A 17 -3.89 13.35 13.22
N VAL A 18 -3.46 13.61 14.46
CA VAL A 18 -3.48 12.64 15.58
C VAL A 18 -4.82 11.91 15.74
N HIS A 19 -5.96 12.60 15.59
CA HIS A 19 -7.28 11.99 15.79
C HIS A 19 -7.63 10.91 14.75
N TYR A 20 -7.03 10.92 13.55
CA TYR A 20 -7.23 9.86 12.57
C TYR A 20 -6.46 8.57 12.92
N HIS A 21 -5.40 8.66 13.73
CA HIS A 21 -4.67 7.48 14.20
C HIS A 21 -5.53 6.58 15.09
N HIS A 22 -6.61 7.10 15.69
CA HIS A 22 -7.59 6.28 16.39
C HIS A 22 -8.16 5.17 15.49
N ASN A 23 -8.46 5.47 14.23
CA ASN A 23 -8.99 4.46 13.30
C ASN A 23 -7.96 3.35 13.03
N MET A 24 -6.69 3.73 12.91
CA MET A 24 -5.58 2.77 12.73
C MET A 24 -5.33 1.91 13.97
N LEU A 25 -5.51 2.46 15.17
CA LEU A 25 -5.42 1.74 16.44
C LEU A 25 -6.62 0.81 16.66
N MET A 26 -7.79 1.16 16.15
CA MET A 26 -9.01 0.36 16.23
C MET A 26 -9.10 -0.75 15.17
N ASP A 27 -8.28 -0.69 14.11
CA ASP A 27 -8.14 -1.79 13.16
C ASP A 27 -7.41 -2.97 13.84
N ASN A 28 -8.22 -3.87 14.42
CA ASN A 28 -7.72 -5.05 15.11
C ASN A 28 -6.91 -5.98 14.19
N ARG A 29 -7.18 -6.01 12.88
CA ARG A 29 -6.47 -6.89 11.94
C ARG A 29 -5.07 -6.33 11.66
N ARG A 30 -4.97 -5.03 11.41
CA ARG A 30 -3.69 -4.31 11.36
C ARG A 30 -2.90 -4.54 12.64
N MET A 31 -3.50 -4.22 13.78
CA MET A 31 -2.82 -4.26 15.09
C MET A 31 -2.34 -5.67 15.45
N SER A 32 -3.20 -6.69 15.32
CA SER A 32 -2.83 -8.07 15.63
C SER A 32 -1.82 -8.65 14.64
N GLY A 33 -1.96 -8.32 13.35
CA GLY A 33 -1.03 -8.73 12.29
C GLY A 33 0.38 -8.20 12.56
N PHE A 34 0.54 -6.89 12.75
CA PHE A 34 1.85 -6.30 13.03
C PHE A 34 2.43 -6.81 14.35
N LYS A 35 1.63 -6.93 15.41
CA LYS A 35 2.09 -7.49 16.67
C LYS A 35 2.63 -8.92 16.50
N ALA A 36 1.93 -9.76 15.72
CA ALA A 36 2.36 -11.13 15.44
C ALA A 36 3.66 -11.17 14.62
N ALA A 37 3.76 -10.38 13.56
CA ALA A 37 4.95 -10.28 12.72
C ALA A 37 6.17 -9.77 13.51
N ILE A 38 6.02 -8.68 14.26
CA ILE A 38 7.07 -8.13 15.14
C ILE A 38 7.48 -9.15 16.20
N THR A 39 6.52 -9.87 16.80
CA THR A 39 6.82 -10.91 17.78
C THR A 39 7.62 -12.06 17.15
N HIS A 40 7.37 -12.39 15.89
CA HIS A 40 8.09 -13.44 15.17
C HIS A 40 9.51 -13.00 14.79
N LEU A 41 9.68 -11.82 14.20
CA LEU A 41 10.93 -11.36 13.60
C LEU A 41 11.90 -10.68 14.58
N VAL A 42 11.39 -10.03 15.64
CA VAL A 42 12.24 -9.34 16.62
C VAL A 42 12.75 -10.33 17.67
N ALA A 43 14.04 -10.64 17.61
CA ALA A 43 14.72 -11.46 18.61
C ALA A 43 14.97 -10.68 19.92
N PRO A 44 15.08 -11.36 21.08
CA PRO A 44 15.54 -10.72 22.31
C PRO A 44 16.91 -10.05 22.11
N GLY A 45 17.01 -8.78 22.46
CA GLY A 45 18.25 -8.00 22.29
C GLY A 45 18.43 -7.37 20.90
N ALA A 46 17.45 -7.53 19.99
CA ALA A 46 17.52 -6.91 18.67
C ALA A 46 17.45 -5.38 18.72
N LYS A 47 18.00 -4.74 17.70
CA LYS A 47 17.91 -3.31 17.43
C LYS A 47 16.91 -3.07 16.31
N VAL A 48 15.94 -2.18 16.54
CA VAL A 48 14.82 -1.95 15.62
C VAL A 48 14.75 -0.49 15.20
N LEU A 49 14.49 -0.24 13.92
CA LEU A 49 14.17 1.07 13.39
C LEU A 49 12.73 1.07 12.86
N GLU A 50 11.90 2.01 13.30
CA GLU A 50 10.59 2.28 12.70
C GLU A 50 10.65 3.58 11.91
N LEU A 51 10.29 3.52 10.63
CA LEU A 51 10.20 4.64 9.70
C LEU A 51 8.73 5.03 9.49
N GLY A 52 8.32 6.18 10.03
CA GLY A 52 6.92 6.60 10.07
C GLY A 52 6.20 6.07 11.32
N GLY A 53 6.77 6.33 12.50
CA GLY A 53 6.35 5.67 13.73
C GLY A 53 5.00 6.08 14.29
N GLY A 54 4.43 7.19 13.81
CA GLY A 54 3.09 7.63 14.20
C GLY A 54 2.91 7.72 15.71
N THR A 55 1.95 6.98 16.25
CA THR A 55 1.68 6.93 17.70
C THR A 55 2.74 6.19 18.53
N GLY A 56 3.72 5.55 17.88
CA GLY A 56 4.76 4.73 18.51
C GLY A 56 4.33 3.31 18.88
N VAL A 57 3.15 2.87 18.43
CA VAL A 57 2.58 1.59 18.89
C VAL A 57 3.32 0.36 18.35
N LEU A 58 3.85 0.40 17.12
CA LEU A 58 4.63 -0.72 16.58
C LEU A 58 6.02 -0.77 17.20
N SER A 59 6.66 0.39 17.40
CA SER A 59 7.86 0.52 18.23
C SER A 59 7.66 -0.04 19.64
N TRP A 60 6.50 0.22 20.24
CA TRP A 60 6.15 -0.33 21.55
C TRP A 60 6.02 -1.86 21.52
N PHE A 61 5.42 -2.45 20.48
CA PHE A 61 5.41 -3.90 20.29
C PHE A 61 6.84 -4.46 20.18
N ALA A 62 7.71 -3.80 19.41
CA ALA A 62 9.10 -4.22 19.23
C ALA A 62 9.89 -4.13 20.55
N ALA A 63 9.69 -3.07 21.33
CA ALA A 63 10.36 -2.83 22.61
C ALA A 63 10.15 -3.92 23.66
N ALA A 64 9.12 -4.76 23.51
CA ALA A 64 8.91 -5.92 24.37
C ALA A 64 10.08 -6.94 24.32
N LYS A 65 10.81 -7.01 23.19
CA LYS A 65 11.96 -7.91 22.99
C LYS A 65 13.25 -7.19 22.61
N ALA A 66 13.14 -6.09 21.88
CA ALA A 66 14.28 -5.30 21.42
C ALA A 66 15.07 -4.72 22.60
N GLU A 67 16.38 -4.63 22.45
CA GLU A 67 17.25 -3.85 23.34
C GLU A 67 17.00 -2.34 23.14
N LYS A 68 16.84 -1.93 21.87
CA LYS A 68 16.70 -0.54 21.48
C LYS A 68 15.79 -0.40 20.27
N VAL A 69 14.92 0.61 20.30
CA VAL A 69 14.06 0.97 19.17
C VAL A 69 14.23 2.46 18.85
N TRP A 70 14.45 2.80 17.59
CA TRP A 70 14.36 4.17 17.07
C TRP A 70 13.05 4.34 16.33
N CYS A 71 12.22 5.28 16.78
CA CYS A 71 10.90 5.58 16.22
C CYS A 71 10.97 6.94 15.51
N VAL A 72 11.07 6.94 14.18
CA VAL A 72 11.19 8.16 13.38
C VAL A 72 9.81 8.65 12.97
N GLU A 73 9.47 9.88 13.36
CA GLU A 73 8.21 10.53 12.99
C GLU A 73 8.48 11.98 12.56
N TYR A 74 7.83 12.42 11.49
CA TYR A 74 8.03 13.75 10.91
C TYR A 74 7.16 14.81 11.61
N ASN A 75 5.90 14.47 11.90
CA ASN A 75 4.93 15.39 12.46
C ASN A 75 5.24 15.72 13.93
N PRO A 76 5.56 16.99 14.29
CA PRO A 76 5.92 17.37 15.65
C PRO A 76 4.82 17.11 16.68
N ASP A 77 3.54 17.28 16.32
CA ASP A 77 2.41 17.02 17.23
C ASP A 77 2.35 15.51 17.56
N LEU A 78 2.59 14.68 16.55
CA LEU A 78 2.55 13.23 16.69
C LEU A 78 3.80 12.71 17.42
N VAL A 79 4.97 13.32 17.22
CA VAL A 79 6.17 13.07 18.04
C VAL A 79 5.90 13.34 19.52
N ALA A 80 5.26 14.47 19.84
CA ALA A 80 4.94 14.82 21.22
C ALA A 80 3.98 13.81 21.85
N GLU A 81 2.94 13.41 21.11
CA GLU A 81 1.97 12.41 21.55
C GLU A 81 2.60 11.01 21.68
N ALA A 82 3.42 10.57 20.73
CA ALA A 82 4.12 9.29 20.80
C ALA A 82 5.01 9.20 22.05
N LYS A 83 5.80 10.24 22.34
CA LYS A 83 6.60 10.31 23.58
C LYS A 83 5.72 10.21 24.82
N ARG A 84 4.57 10.91 24.84
CA ARG A 84 3.62 10.88 25.95
C ARG A 84 3.00 9.49 26.12
N PHE A 85 2.60 8.82 25.04
CA PHE A 85 2.04 7.47 25.09
C PHE A 85 3.06 6.44 25.55
N LEU A 86 4.27 6.49 25.01
CA LEU A 86 5.35 5.55 25.38
C LEU A 86 5.70 5.67 26.86
N ALA A 87 5.76 6.89 27.41
CA ALA A 87 5.99 7.10 28.85
C ALA A 87 4.90 6.48 29.76
N GLN A 88 3.71 6.18 29.23
CA GLN A 88 2.60 5.55 29.96
C GLN A 88 2.60 4.02 29.86
N ASN A 89 3.47 3.44 29.04
CA ASN A 89 3.44 2.02 28.72
C ASN A 89 4.75 1.32 29.11
N VAL A 90 4.63 0.07 29.58
CA VAL A 90 5.79 -0.76 29.94
C VAL A 90 6.70 -0.94 28.72
N ASN A 91 8.03 -0.84 28.92
CA ASN A 91 9.07 -0.86 27.90
C ASN A 91 9.11 0.37 26.97
N GLY A 92 8.24 1.36 27.14
CA GLY A 92 8.27 2.57 26.31
C GLY A 92 9.56 3.38 26.46
N ASP A 93 10.29 3.22 27.57
CA ASP A 93 11.61 3.78 27.83
C ASP A 93 12.71 3.25 26.88
N ARG A 94 12.49 2.09 26.24
CA ARG A 94 13.40 1.53 25.23
C ARG A 94 13.22 2.15 23.84
N VAL A 95 12.15 2.92 23.64
CA VAL A 95 11.84 3.59 22.37
C VAL A 95 12.35 5.01 22.39
N GLU A 96 13.30 5.31 21.51
CA GLU A 96 13.76 6.67 21.26
C GLU A 96 12.97 7.29 20.10
N VAL A 97 12.08 8.21 20.43
CA VAL A 97 11.30 8.94 19.42
C VAL A 97 12.14 10.07 18.84
N ILE A 98 12.43 9.96 17.54
CA ILE A 98 13.17 10.92 16.75
C ILE A 98 12.20 11.74 15.91
N GLN A 99 12.24 13.06 16.07
CA GLN A 99 11.62 13.94 15.09
C GLN A 99 12.52 14.02 13.87
N GLY A 100 12.11 13.48 12.73
CA GLY A 100 12.94 13.45 11.53
C GLY A 100 12.20 12.97 10.29
N ASP A 101 12.80 13.20 9.14
CA ASP A 101 12.30 12.69 7.87
C ASP A 101 12.79 11.25 7.66
N ALA A 102 11.86 10.31 7.47
CA ALA A 102 12.16 8.91 7.19
C ALA A 102 12.99 8.72 5.91
N PHE A 103 12.92 9.66 4.96
CA PHE A 103 13.77 9.68 3.76
C PHE A 103 15.25 9.91 4.09
N GLU A 104 15.56 10.58 5.20
CA GLU A 104 16.92 11.06 5.49
C GLU A 104 17.52 10.41 6.74
N TYR A 105 16.70 10.00 7.71
CA TYR A 105 17.18 9.46 8.97
C TYR A 105 17.85 8.09 8.77
N LEU A 106 18.98 7.90 9.44
CA LEU A 106 19.69 6.63 9.55
C LEU A 106 20.16 6.46 11.00
N PRO A 107 19.98 5.30 11.63
CA PRO A 107 20.44 5.08 13.00
C PRO A 107 21.97 5.25 13.11
N PRO A 108 22.47 5.51 14.33
CA PRO A 108 23.91 5.67 14.55
C PRO A 108 24.69 4.38 14.30
N GLU A 109 24.02 3.23 14.42
CA GLU A 109 24.57 1.88 14.30
C GLU A 109 23.66 0.95 13.48
N PRO A 110 24.15 -0.22 13.03
CA PRO A 110 23.34 -1.22 12.34
C PRO A 110 22.11 -1.67 13.16
N VAL A 111 21.04 -2.02 12.45
CA VAL A 111 19.79 -2.55 13.02
C VAL A 111 19.48 -3.92 12.45
N ASP A 112 18.70 -4.71 13.18
CA ASP A 112 18.31 -6.06 12.78
C ASP A 112 16.99 -6.07 12.01
N VAL A 113 16.06 -5.17 12.38
CA VAL A 113 14.71 -5.08 11.81
C VAL A 113 14.34 -3.63 11.52
N VAL A 114 13.74 -3.41 10.35
CA VAL A 114 13.12 -2.14 9.95
C VAL A 114 11.61 -2.34 9.80
N ILE A 115 10.83 -1.54 10.51
CA ILE A 115 9.38 -1.46 10.38
C ILE A 115 9.06 -0.22 9.55
N CYS A 116 8.26 -0.36 8.50
CA CYS A 116 7.74 0.75 7.74
C CYS A 116 6.28 0.45 7.40
N GLU A 117 5.36 1.15 8.04
CA GLU A 117 3.92 1.09 7.78
C GLU A 117 3.48 2.44 7.23
N MET A 118 3.88 2.71 5.99
CA MET A 118 3.44 3.87 5.23
C MET A 118 2.60 3.37 4.04
N ILE A 119 1.55 2.60 4.36
CA ILE A 119 0.84 1.73 3.41
C ILE A 119 -0.55 2.28 3.14
N HIS A 120 -0.81 2.54 1.86
CA HIS A 120 -2.16 2.71 1.35
C HIS A 120 -2.45 1.62 0.31
N VAL A 121 -3.72 1.28 0.16
CA VAL A 121 -4.20 0.37 -0.89
C VAL A 121 -3.67 0.80 -2.27
N ALA A 122 -3.30 -0.21 -3.06
CA ALA A 122 -2.60 -0.15 -4.34
C ALA A 122 -1.20 0.49 -4.26
N MET A 123 -0.59 0.60 -3.08
CA MET A 123 0.68 1.31 -2.87
C MET A 123 0.63 2.73 -3.43
N LEU A 124 -0.50 3.41 -3.24
CA LEU A 124 -0.71 4.81 -3.62
C LEU A 124 -0.37 5.73 -2.44
N ARG A 125 -0.34 7.04 -2.70
CA ARG A 125 -0.30 8.14 -1.73
C ARG A 125 0.95 8.20 -0.84
N GLU A 126 1.09 7.22 0.04
CA GLU A 126 2.18 7.10 0.99
C GLU A 126 3.45 6.56 0.31
N LYS A 127 4.60 6.93 0.85
CA LYS A 127 5.89 6.83 0.14
C LYS A 127 6.75 5.66 0.60
N GLN A 128 6.14 4.55 1.04
CA GLN A 128 6.86 3.41 1.59
C GLN A 128 7.97 2.89 0.68
N VAL A 129 7.68 2.68 -0.61
CA VAL A 129 8.69 2.20 -1.58
C VAL A 129 9.88 3.15 -1.61
N GLN A 130 9.63 4.46 -1.73
CA GLN A 130 10.72 5.45 -1.82
C GLN A 130 11.51 5.57 -0.52
N VAL A 131 10.84 5.50 0.63
CA VAL A 131 11.48 5.53 1.95
C VAL A 131 12.38 4.30 2.15
N ILE A 132 11.88 3.10 1.84
CA ILE A 132 12.64 1.85 1.96
C ILE A 132 13.84 1.85 1.00
N GLU A 133 13.65 2.23 -0.27
CA GLU A 133 14.77 2.26 -1.24
C GLU A 133 15.83 3.30 -0.85
N SER A 134 15.43 4.48 -0.38
CA SER A 134 16.36 5.48 0.15
C SER A 134 17.12 4.97 1.39
N PHE A 135 16.41 4.30 2.31
CA PHE A 135 17.04 3.67 3.47
C PHE A 135 18.07 2.61 3.05
N LYS A 136 17.71 1.68 2.15
CA LYS A 136 18.62 0.62 1.68
C LYS A 136 19.92 1.20 1.13
N GLN A 137 19.81 2.22 0.28
CA GLN A 137 20.97 2.89 -0.30
C GLN A 137 21.88 3.45 0.81
N ARG A 138 21.35 4.32 1.67
CA ARG A 138 22.12 4.99 2.73
C ARG A 138 22.67 4.00 3.76
N TYR A 139 21.92 2.94 4.06
CA TYR A 139 22.32 1.89 4.99
C TYR A 139 23.50 1.08 4.45
N LEU A 140 23.46 0.67 3.18
CA LEU A 140 24.55 -0.05 2.53
C LEU A 140 25.79 0.82 2.38
N GLU A 141 25.64 2.10 2.02
CA GLU A 141 26.75 3.06 1.93
C GLU A 141 27.46 3.26 3.28
N LYS A 142 26.71 3.33 4.39
CA LYS A 142 27.27 3.57 5.73
C LYS A 142 27.81 2.30 6.39
N PHE A 143 27.11 1.17 6.26
CA PHE A 143 27.36 -0.02 7.07
C PHE A 143 27.86 -1.23 6.28
N GLY A 144 27.83 -1.21 4.94
CA GLY A 144 28.34 -2.29 4.09
C GLY A 144 27.47 -3.55 4.01
N GLY A 145 26.33 -3.58 4.71
CA GLY A 145 25.39 -4.70 4.72
C GLY A 145 25.74 -5.83 5.70
N PRO A 146 24.92 -6.90 5.76
CA PRO A 146 23.68 -7.12 5.00
C PRO A 146 22.56 -6.15 5.38
N LEU A 147 21.52 -6.07 4.54
CA LEU A 147 20.30 -5.33 4.89
C LEU A 147 19.57 -5.97 6.08
N PRO A 148 18.87 -5.17 6.91
CA PRO A 148 18.00 -5.69 7.96
C PRO A 148 16.78 -6.42 7.38
N LEU A 149 16.07 -7.13 8.23
CA LEU A 149 14.73 -7.63 7.91
C LEU A 149 13.75 -6.47 7.79
N PHE A 150 12.76 -6.57 6.90
CA PHE A 150 11.74 -5.54 6.71
C PHE A 150 10.36 -6.04 7.14
N ILE A 151 9.59 -5.18 7.81
CA ILE A 151 8.17 -5.39 8.11
C ILE A 151 7.38 -4.25 7.47
N PRO A 152 6.51 -4.53 6.48
CA PRO A 152 6.26 -5.82 5.86
C PRO A 152 7.41 -6.34 4.99
N GLU A 153 7.47 -7.66 4.80
CA GLU A 153 8.45 -8.31 3.91
C GLU A 153 8.05 -8.14 2.44
N ALA A 154 6.76 -8.28 2.13
CA ALA A 154 6.27 -8.21 0.75
C ALA A 154 4.82 -7.74 0.66
N MET A 155 4.39 -7.42 -0.56
CA MET A 155 3.00 -7.07 -0.88
C MET A 155 2.54 -7.71 -2.16
N ILE A 156 1.28 -8.13 -2.18
CA ILE A 156 0.59 -8.64 -3.36
C ILE A 156 -0.56 -7.70 -3.67
N MET A 157 -0.62 -7.24 -4.92
CA MET A 157 -1.69 -6.38 -5.41
C MET A 157 -2.44 -7.02 -6.58
N ALA A 158 -3.76 -6.96 -6.51
CA ALA A 158 -4.65 -7.53 -7.52
C ALA A 158 -5.74 -6.53 -7.93
N VAL A 159 -6.28 -6.71 -9.13
CA VAL A 159 -7.34 -5.89 -9.70
C VAL A 159 -8.49 -6.79 -10.19
N GLN A 160 -9.73 -6.32 -10.02
CA GLN A 160 -10.94 -7.07 -10.32
C GLN A 160 -11.99 -6.17 -11.00
N PRO A 161 -12.56 -6.59 -12.14
CA PRO A 161 -13.71 -5.93 -12.76
C PRO A 161 -14.98 -6.04 -11.92
N LEU A 162 -15.65 -4.92 -11.69
CA LEU A 162 -16.91 -4.84 -10.94
C LEU A 162 -18.00 -4.11 -11.73
N GLN A 163 -19.24 -4.52 -11.49
CA GLN A 163 -20.39 -3.61 -11.53
C GLN A 163 -20.64 -3.09 -10.11
N GLN A 164 -20.61 -1.78 -9.94
CA GLN A 164 -20.77 -1.09 -8.68
C GLN A 164 -21.99 -0.16 -8.74
N ASP A 165 -22.85 -0.24 -7.72
CA ASP A 165 -23.93 0.70 -7.51
C ASP A 165 -23.38 2.03 -6.98
N TYR A 166 -23.72 3.08 -7.70
CA TYR A 166 -23.41 4.48 -7.39
C TYR A 166 -24.67 5.33 -7.27
N CYS A 167 -25.84 4.70 -7.12
CA CYS A 167 -27.12 5.36 -6.88
C CYS A 167 -27.30 5.61 -5.37
N PHE A 168 -27.32 6.88 -4.99
CA PHE A 168 -27.57 7.32 -3.62
C PHE A 168 -28.94 8.00 -3.58
N GLU A 169 -29.98 7.28 -3.15
CA GLU A 169 -31.36 7.80 -3.09
C GLU A 169 -31.83 8.40 -4.44
N GLY A 170 -31.48 7.73 -5.55
CA GLY A 170 -31.81 8.19 -6.91
C GLY A 170 -30.77 9.13 -7.54
N TYR A 171 -29.75 9.57 -6.80
CA TYR A 171 -28.66 10.40 -7.32
C TYR A 171 -27.46 9.56 -7.74
N ASN A 172 -27.12 9.55 -9.03
CA ASN A 172 -25.97 8.83 -9.53
C ASN A 172 -24.67 9.62 -9.30
N ALA A 173 -23.76 9.07 -8.49
CA ALA A 173 -22.47 9.69 -8.16
C ALA A 173 -21.32 8.68 -8.18
N PRO A 174 -20.73 8.40 -9.35
CA PRO A 174 -19.53 7.57 -9.44
C PRO A 174 -18.36 8.23 -8.72
N ILE A 175 -18.03 7.71 -7.53
CA ILE A 175 -16.99 8.25 -6.66
C ILE A 175 -16.10 7.12 -6.16
N VAL A 176 -14.87 7.45 -5.78
CA VAL A 176 -13.96 6.49 -5.16
C VAL A 176 -14.58 5.94 -3.87
N GLN A 177 -14.56 4.61 -3.70
CA GLN A 177 -15.02 3.96 -2.47
C GLN A 177 -13.91 3.15 -1.82
N PHE A 178 -13.94 3.12 -0.49
CA PHE A 178 -13.14 2.21 0.32
C PHE A 178 -14.08 1.18 0.94
N GLN A 179 -13.89 -0.09 0.58
CA GLN A 179 -14.77 -1.17 1.01
C GLN A 179 -14.03 -2.13 1.95
N GLU A 180 -14.66 -2.46 3.05
CA GLU A 180 -14.14 -3.44 4.00
C GLU A 180 -14.18 -4.86 3.40
N PRO A 181 -13.06 -5.61 3.37
CA PRO A 181 -12.97 -6.91 2.71
C PRO A 181 -13.83 -8.01 3.34
N THR A 182 -14.32 -7.77 4.55
CA THR A 182 -14.96 -8.80 5.39
C THR A 182 -16.47 -8.77 5.31
N PHE A 183 -17.03 -7.74 4.69
CA PHE A 183 -18.46 -7.56 4.54
C PHE A 183 -18.85 -7.79 3.08
N ILE A 184 -20.02 -8.41 2.91
CA ILE A 184 -20.66 -8.51 1.60
C ILE A 184 -21.06 -7.09 1.18
N GLN A 185 -20.60 -6.67 0.02
CA GLN A 185 -20.91 -5.37 -0.57
C GLN A 185 -22.15 -5.53 -1.44
N SER A 186 -23.34 -5.27 -0.88
CA SER A 186 -24.62 -5.52 -1.57
C SER A 186 -24.80 -4.74 -2.88
N GLY A 187 -24.07 -3.63 -3.03
CA GLY A 187 -24.03 -2.84 -4.27
C GLY A 187 -22.94 -3.27 -5.26
N SER A 188 -22.18 -4.32 -4.99
CA SER A 188 -21.10 -4.80 -5.87
C SER A 188 -21.44 -6.15 -6.48
N VAL A 189 -21.35 -6.26 -7.80
CA VAL A 189 -21.36 -7.53 -8.52
C VAL A 189 -19.97 -7.75 -9.10
N GLU A 190 -19.36 -8.87 -8.70
CA GLU A 190 -18.07 -9.31 -9.22
C GLU A 190 -18.28 -9.91 -10.60
N LEU A 191 -17.61 -9.35 -11.61
CA LEU A 191 -17.83 -9.77 -13.01
C LEU A 191 -16.75 -10.75 -13.51
N ALA A 192 -15.63 -10.87 -12.79
CA ALA A 192 -14.56 -11.84 -13.05
C ALA A 192 -13.74 -12.07 -11.76
N GLN A 193 -12.92 -13.13 -11.77
CA GLN A 193 -11.92 -13.37 -10.72
C GLN A 193 -10.85 -12.27 -10.71
N PRO A 194 -10.29 -11.92 -9.53
CA PRO A 194 -9.19 -10.95 -9.45
C PRO A 194 -7.92 -11.49 -10.11
N SER A 195 -7.17 -10.59 -10.76
CA SER A 195 -5.85 -10.89 -11.30
C SER A 195 -4.77 -10.14 -10.51
N VAL A 196 -3.71 -10.86 -10.12
CA VAL A 196 -2.51 -10.23 -9.54
C VAL A 196 -1.82 -9.40 -10.62
N TYR A 197 -1.58 -8.13 -10.34
CA TYR A 197 -0.91 -7.22 -11.26
C TYR A 197 0.49 -6.81 -10.80
N SER A 198 0.80 -6.95 -9.50
CA SER A 198 2.11 -6.59 -8.96
C SER A 198 2.40 -7.34 -7.67
N LEU A 199 3.68 -7.69 -7.49
CA LEU A 199 4.25 -8.21 -6.26
C LEU A 199 5.48 -7.36 -5.92
N LEU A 200 5.51 -6.80 -4.71
CA LEU A 200 6.66 -6.03 -4.22
C LEU A 200 7.35 -6.86 -3.13
N ASP A 201 8.63 -7.14 -3.30
CA ASP A 201 9.48 -7.81 -2.32
C ASP A 201 10.46 -6.79 -1.74
N PHE A 202 10.26 -6.38 -0.49
CA PHE A 202 11.07 -5.34 0.15
C PHE A 202 12.46 -5.84 0.56
N THR A 203 12.76 -7.14 0.42
CA THR A 203 14.12 -7.66 0.60
C THR A 203 15.01 -7.37 -0.62
N GLN A 204 14.40 -7.02 -1.76
CA GLN A 204 15.06 -6.71 -3.03
C GLN A 204 14.81 -5.27 -3.46
N ALA A 205 15.42 -4.82 -4.56
CA ALA A 205 15.13 -3.52 -5.13
C ALA A 205 13.70 -3.49 -5.68
N VAL A 206 12.89 -2.51 -5.27
CA VAL A 206 11.50 -2.38 -5.68
C VAL A 206 11.34 -1.25 -6.71
N PRO A 207 10.73 -1.49 -7.89
CA PRO A 207 10.55 -0.44 -8.89
C PRO A 207 9.55 0.62 -8.41
N ALA A 208 9.83 1.89 -8.75
CA ALA A 208 8.94 3.00 -8.43
C ALA A 208 7.70 3.06 -9.37
N GLN A 209 7.80 2.49 -10.56
CA GLN A 209 6.71 2.47 -11.56
C GLN A 209 6.01 1.11 -11.53
N ILE A 210 4.68 1.15 -11.53
CA ILE A 210 3.81 -0.02 -11.58
C ILE A 210 2.96 0.09 -12.83
N ALA A 211 3.13 -0.86 -13.75
CA ALA A 211 2.35 -0.93 -14.98
C ALA A 211 1.90 -2.38 -15.21
N TRP A 212 0.68 -2.55 -15.69
CA TRP A 212 0.13 -3.88 -15.97
C TRP A 212 -0.95 -3.81 -17.04
N GLN A 213 -1.03 -4.86 -17.83
CA GLN A 213 -2.13 -5.12 -18.76
C GLN A 213 -2.51 -6.59 -18.70
N GLY A 214 -3.79 -6.89 -18.86
CA GLY A 214 -4.28 -8.26 -18.87
C GLY A 214 -5.71 -8.37 -19.37
N VAL A 215 -6.17 -9.60 -19.47
CA VAL A 215 -7.50 -9.94 -19.99
C VAL A 215 -8.26 -10.74 -18.94
N PHE A 216 -9.50 -10.34 -18.71
CA PHE A 216 -10.45 -11.03 -17.84
C PHE A 216 -11.49 -11.77 -18.68
N ALA A 217 -11.76 -13.03 -18.33
CA ALA A 217 -12.93 -13.74 -18.81
C ALA A 217 -14.13 -13.38 -17.92
N ILE A 218 -15.17 -12.79 -18.52
CA ILE A 218 -16.36 -12.34 -17.80
C ILE A 218 -17.22 -13.55 -17.38
N GLU A 219 -17.55 -13.64 -16.09
CA GLU A 219 -18.30 -14.75 -15.49
C GLU A 219 -19.81 -14.48 -15.41
N HIS A 220 -20.21 -13.21 -15.45
CA HIS A 220 -21.59 -12.74 -15.30
C HIS A 220 -21.93 -11.61 -16.27
N ASP A 221 -23.16 -11.60 -16.78
CA ASP A 221 -23.67 -10.47 -17.57
C ASP A 221 -23.77 -9.21 -16.72
N GLY A 222 -23.48 -8.05 -17.30
CA GLY A 222 -23.60 -6.78 -16.59
C GLY A 222 -22.86 -5.63 -17.27
N THR A 223 -22.44 -4.66 -16.46
CA THR A 223 -21.67 -3.51 -16.89
C THR A 223 -20.47 -3.33 -15.97
N VAL A 224 -19.27 -3.46 -16.53
CA VAL A 224 -18.04 -3.11 -15.82
C VAL A 224 -17.98 -1.58 -15.75
N ASN A 225 -18.33 -1.01 -14.60
CA ASN A 225 -18.28 0.44 -14.38
C ASN A 225 -17.25 0.84 -13.32
N ALA A 226 -16.58 -0.13 -12.71
CA ALA A 226 -15.52 0.11 -11.75
C ALA A 226 -14.47 -1.02 -11.75
N LEU A 227 -13.28 -0.70 -11.25
CA LEU A 227 -12.24 -1.67 -10.93
C LEU A 227 -11.96 -1.64 -9.43
N ARG A 228 -11.94 -2.82 -8.82
CA ARG A 228 -11.55 -3.02 -7.42
C ARG A 228 -10.07 -3.36 -7.35
N PHE A 229 -9.34 -2.68 -6.48
CA PHE A 229 -7.96 -2.95 -6.15
C PHE A 229 -7.86 -3.59 -4.77
N VAL A 230 -7.13 -4.69 -4.71
CA VAL A 230 -6.88 -5.49 -3.51
C VAL A 230 -5.39 -5.36 -3.16
N THR A 231 -5.08 -5.13 -1.89
CA THR A 231 -3.70 -5.06 -1.39
C THR A 231 -3.56 -5.92 -0.15
N LYS A 232 -2.78 -6.99 -0.30
CA LYS A 232 -2.43 -7.92 0.77
C LYS A 232 -0.97 -7.69 1.15
N ASN A 233 -0.75 -7.33 2.41
CA ASN A 233 0.58 -7.15 2.99
C ASN A 233 1.03 -8.44 3.65
N ILE A 234 2.17 -8.98 3.22
CA ILE A 234 2.84 -10.10 3.87
C ILE A 234 3.77 -9.48 4.92
N LEU A 235 3.28 -9.40 6.15
CA LEU A 235 4.00 -8.74 7.24
C LEU A 235 5.22 -9.57 7.69
N ALA A 236 5.08 -10.90 7.68
CA ALA A 236 6.17 -11.84 7.91
C ALA A 236 5.91 -13.18 7.20
N VAL A 237 6.97 -13.82 6.70
CA VAL A 237 6.95 -15.19 6.19
C VAL A 237 7.43 -16.14 7.28
N VAL A 238 6.57 -17.05 7.73
CA VAL A 238 6.86 -18.02 8.79
C VAL A 238 7.21 -19.35 8.15
N MET A 239 8.47 -19.49 7.73
CA MET A 239 8.95 -20.61 6.92
C MET A 239 8.76 -21.96 7.60
N GLU A 240 8.97 -22.05 8.92
CA GLU A 240 8.83 -23.30 9.69
C GLU A 240 7.41 -23.85 9.67
N GLN A 241 6.42 -22.99 9.43
CA GLN A 241 5.00 -23.33 9.40
C GLN A 241 4.43 -23.31 7.98
N SER A 242 5.23 -22.97 6.96
CA SER A 242 4.76 -22.79 5.58
C SER A 242 3.55 -21.85 5.48
N THR A 243 3.60 -20.74 6.22
CA THR A 243 2.49 -19.76 6.31
C THR A 243 3.00 -18.33 6.34
N THR A 244 2.09 -17.36 6.28
CA THR A 244 2.39 -15.94 6.35
C THR A 244 1.55 -15.25 7.42
N VAL A 245 2.10 -14.21 8.03
CA VAL A 245 1.33 -13.25 8.82
C VAL A 245 0.90 -12.13 7.89
N ASP A 246 -0.41 -11.99 7.69
CA ASP A 246 -0.96 -11.11 6.67
C ASP A 246 -1.76 -9.95 7.25
N TRP A 247 -1.80 -8.83 6.54
CA TRP A 247 -2.77 -7.76 6.73
C TRP A 247 -3.37 -7.33 5.39
N LEU A 248 -4.68 -7.44 5.27
CA LEU A 248 -5.45 -7.05 4.08
C LEU A 248 -6.00 -5.64 4.29
N ASN A 249 -5.66 -4.71 3.39
CA ASN A 249 -6.24 -3.37 3.42
C ASN A 249 -7.70 -3.37 2.97
N HIS A 250 -8.41 -2.28 3.22
CA HIS A 250 -9.67 -2.00 2.52
C HIS A 250 -9.46 -2.06 1.01
N TYR A 251 -10.47 -2.55 0.31
CA TYR A 251 -10.50 -2.46 -1.14
C TYR A 251 -10.66 -1.02 -1.58
N LEU A 252 -9.94 -0.65 -2.65
CA LEU A 252 -10.15 0.60 -3.35
C LEU A 252 -10.98 0.32 -4.59
N VAL A 253 -12.18 0.88 -4.67
CA VAL A 253 -13.04 0.76 -5.86
C VAL A 253 -13.00 2.08 -6.62
N LEU A 254 -12.45 2.03 -7.83
CA LEU A 254 -12.30 3.17 -8.72
C LEU A 254 -13.34 3.11 -9.84
N PRO A 255 -14.19 4.13 -10.01
CA PRO A 255 -15.08 4.19 -11.15
C PRO A 255 -14.29 4.36 -12.44
N LEU A 256 -14.73 3.65 -13.48
CA LEU A 256 -14.26 3.87 -14.84
C LEU A 256 -14.87 5.15 -15.40
N ALA A 257 -14.11 5.86 -16.24
CA ALA A 257 -14.63 7.02 -16.95
C ALA A 257 -15.76 6.62 -17.92
N GLU A 258 -15.62 5.47 -18.56
CA GLU A 258 -16.58 4.91 -19.49
C GLU A 258 -16.91 3.47 -19.07
N PRO A 259 -18.18 3.18 -18.70
CA PRO A 259 -18.61 1.81 -18.40
C PRO A 259 -18.62 0.92 -19.64
N VAL A 260 -18.32 -0.37 -19.45
CA VAL A 260 -18.30 -1.37 -20.52
C VAL A 260 -19.40 -2.40 -20.27
N SER A 261 -20.40 -2.46 -21.16
CA SER A 261 -21.40 -3.55 -21.14
C SER A 261 -20.74 -4.87 -21.54
N VAL A 262 -20.98 -5.92 -20.76
CA VAL A 262 -20.36 -7.25 -20.95
C VAL A 262 -21.39 -8.36 -20.78
N GLN A 263 -21.14 -9.47 -21.45
CA GLN A 263 -21.83 -10.74 -21.31
C GLN A 263 -20.86 -11.81 -20.80
N LYS A 264 -21.41 -12.82 -20.15
CA LYS A 264 -20.65 -14.01 -19.74
C LYS A 264 -19.93 -14.61 -20.95
N GLY A 265 -18.63 -14.82 -20.80
CA GLY A 265 -17.74 -15.34 -21.85
C GLY A 265 -16.97 -14.25 -22.61
N ASP A 266 -17.37 -12.98 -22.49
CA ASP A 266 -16.62 -11.87 -23.06
C ASP A 266 -15.19 -11.80 -22.50
N GLN A 267 -14.29 -11.27 -23.32
CA GLN A 267 -12.91 -11.00 -22.94
C GLN A 267 -12.74 -9.48 -22.74
N LEU A 268 -12.54 -9.07 -21.49
CA LEU A 268 -12.31 -7.68 -21.13
C LEU A 268 -10.81 -7.43 -20.98
N TYR A 269 -10.26 -6.58 -21.84
CA TYR A 269 -8.90 -6.08 -21.69
C TYR A 269 -8.87 -4.93 -20.66
N VAL A 270 -7.91 -4.97 -19.76
CA VAL A 270 -7.66 -3.92 -18.76
C VAL A 270 -6.19 -3.56 -18.77
N SER A 271 -5.89 -2.26 -18.69
CA SER A 271 -4.53 -1.76 -18.48
C SER A 271 -4.48 -0.62 -17.47
N LEU A 272 -3.37 -0.53 -16.76
CA LEU A 272 -3.11 0.47 -15.73
C LEU A 272 -1.62 0.83 -15.67
N GLU A 273 -1.34 2.07 -15.28
CA GLU A 273 0.03 2.54 -15.08
C GLU A 273 0.08 3.69 -14.06
N TYR A 274 0.94 3.58 -13.05
CA TYR A 274 1.09 4.61 -12.04
C TYR A 274 2.41 4.48 -11.28
N LYS A 275 2.78 5.52 -10.54
CA LYS A 275 3.95 5.51 -9.66
C LYS A 275 3.52 5.05 -8.26
N ALA A 276 4.29 4.17 -7.63
CA ALA A 276 4.16 3.87 -6.20
C ALA A 276 4.20 5.18 -5.38
N GLY A 277 3.28 5.32 -4.42
CA GLY A 277 3.05 6.57 -3.69
C GLY A 277 2.46 7.71 -4.52
N GLY A 278 1.99 7.44 -5.74
CA GLY A 278 1.27 8.39 -6.60
C GLY A 278 -0.15 8.67 -6.10
N SER A 279 -0.82 9.69 -6.63
CA SER A 279 -2.18 10.01 -6.20
C SER A 279 -3.21 9.02 -6.78
N ILE A 280 -4.36 8.85 -6.12
CA ILE A 280 -5.48 8.07 -6.68
C ILE A 280 -5.91 8.57 -8.07
N PRO A 281 -6.04 9.90 -8.31
CA PRO A 281 -6.31 10.42 -9.64
C PRO A 281 -5.29 10.00 -10.71
N SER A 282 -4.01 9.82 -10.36
CA SER A 282 -2.99 9.40 -11.32
C SER A 282 -3.22 7.97 -11.83
N LEU A 283 -3.62 7.05 -10.95
CA LEU A 283 -4.07 5.71 -11.33
C LEU A 283 -5.36 5.80 -12.14
N GLN A 284 -6.36 6.54 -11.66
CA GLN A 284 -7.64 6.64 -12.34
C GLN A 284 -7.52 7.18 -13.78
N ALA A 285 -6.60 8.12 -14.02
CA ALA A 285 -6.34 8.68 -15.34
C ALA A 285 -5.71 7.70 -16.34
N SER A 286 -4.96 6.70 -15.86
CA SER A 286 -4.31 5.67 -16.71
C SER A 286 -5.15 4.41 -16.89
N LEU A 287 -6.19 4.20 -16.07
CA LEU A 287 -7.05 3.03 -16.17
C LEU A 287 -7.77 2.98 -17.51
N ARG A 288 -7.68 1.83 -18.18
CA ARG A 288 -8.45 1.51 -19.38
C ARG A 288 -9.11 0.16 -19.18
N ALA A 289 -10.35 0.05 -19.63
CA ALA A 289 -11.09 -1.21 -19.72
C ALA A 289 -11.89 -1.16 -21.02
N GLN A 290 -11.73 -2.17 -21.87
CA GLN A 290 -12.46 -2.27 -23.13
C GLN A 290 -12.55 -3.73 -23.58
N HIS A 291 -13.48 -4.02 -24.48
CA HIS A 291 -13.56 -5.33 -25.12
C HIS A 291 -12.26 -5.65 -25.88
N LEU A 292 -11.73 -6.87 -25.72
CA LEU A 292 -10.46 -7.26 -26.33
C LEU A 292 -10.46 -7.07 -27.87
N HIS A 293 -11.56 -7.40 -28.54
CA HIS A 293 -11.67 -7.26 -29.99
C HIS A 293 -11.55 -5.80 -30.47
N VAL A 294 -11.89 -4.83 -29.62
CA VAL A 294 -11.68 -3.39 -29.92
C VAL A 294 -10.20 -3.06 -29.86
N VAL A 295 -9.49 -3.55 -28.84
CA VAL A 295 -8.04 -3.36 -28.68
C VAL A 295 -7.28 -3.92 -29.90
N GLU A 296 -7.63 -5.15 -30.30
CA GLU A 296 -6.99 -5.82 -31.44
C GLU A 296 -7.18 -5.03 -32.75
N ALA A 297 -8.36 -4.44 -32.95
CA ALA A 297 -8.64 -3.59 -34.10
C ALA A 297 -7.82 -2.27 -34.08
N GLU A 298 -7.63 -1.66 -32.91
CA GLU A 298 -6.80 -0.46 -32.73
C GLU A 298 -5.31 -0.74 -32.99
N TRP A 299 -4.78 -1.85 -32.47
CA TRP A 299 -3.41 -2.26 -32.74
C TRP A 299 -3.17 -2.58 -34.22
N ALA A 300 -4.13 -3.23 -34.88
CA ALA A 300 -4.06 -3.53 -36.31
C ALA A 300 -4.05 -2.25 -37.17
N THR A 301 -4.79 -1.21 -36.78
CA THR A 301 -4.81 0.08 -37.50
C THR A 301 -3.54 0.90 -37.27
N GLN A 302 -3.01 0.93 -36.03
CA GLN A 302 -1.73 1.59 -35.75
C GLN A 302 -0.55 0.95 -36.49
N THR A 303 -0.49 -0.39 -36.54
CA THR A 303 0.59 -1.11 -37.24
C THR A 303 0.56 -0.86 -38.75
N ARG A 304 -0.63 -0.71 -39.35
CA ARG A 304 -0.78 -0.34 -40.76
C ARG A 304 -0.35 1.09 -41.06
N HIS A 305 -0.54 2.03 -40.14
CA HIS A 305 -0.04 3.40 -40.31
C HIS A 305 1.50 3.46 -40.23
N VAL A 306 2.13 2.71 -39.33
CA VAL A 306 3.60 2.66 -39.26
C VAL A 306 4.21 2.02 -40.51
N ALA A 307 3.57 1.00 -41.09
CA ALA A 307 4.01 0.35 -42.33
C ALA A 307 3.76 1.18 -43.60
N ALA A 308 2.88 2.18 -43.57
CA ALA A 308 2.59 3.06 -44.71
C ALA A 308 3.55 4.27 -44.83
N TYR A 309 4.43 4.46 -43.84
CA TYR A 309 5.47 5.51 -43.81
C TYR A 309 6.90 4.95 -43.80
N ALA A 310 7.07 3.65 -44.08
CA ALA A 310 8.36 2.97 -44.30
C ALA A 310 8.52 2.62 -45.79
#